data_AF-A0A060CID5-F1
#
_entry.id   AF-A0A060CID5-F1
#
_cell.length_a   1.000
_cell.length_b   1.000
_cell.length_c   1.000
_cell.angle_alpha   90.00
_cell.angle_beta   90.00
_cell.angle_gamma   90.00
#
_symmetry.space_group_name_H-M   'P 1'
#
loop_
_entity.id
_entity.type
_entity.pdbx_description
1 polymer ?
#
loop_
_entity_poly.entity_id
_entity_poly.type
_entity_poly.pdbx_seq_one_letter_code
_entity_poly.pdbx_strand_id
1 'polypeptide(L)'
;KENWPEKPNDGVHIGLASVEPGTGRVIAAFGGKDYLKRAFSDATQARFQPGSTFKAFTLEAMLADGISLKSRFSGNTLHIGDETVYNDGHAEYGASVDMLHATASSINTAFVDVTQTIGPEKVVDAAVEAGVPREPKNLQAVPVVTLGVASETPLTMANAYATFAAGGKRRPRTWSTRS
;
A
#
# COMPACT_ATOMS: atom_id res chain seq x y z
N LYS A 1 24.37 -6.28 20.13
CA LYS A 1 24.75 -5.34 19.05
C LYS A 1 24.85 -6.17 17.80
N GLU A 2 23.83 -6.02 16.98
CA GLU A 2 23.19 -7.04 16.14
C GLU A 2 23.59 -6.85 14.68
N ASN A 3 23.55 -7.94 13.92
CA ASN A 3 24.14 -8.13 12.58
C ASN A 3 23.59 -7.18 11.51
N TRP A 4 24.13 -5.96 11.41
CA TRP A 4 23.95 -5.13 10.22
C TRP A 4 24.94 -5.59 9.14
N PRO A 5 24.49 -5.92 7.92
CA PRO A 5 25.39 -6.23 6.83
C PRO A 5 26.24 -4.99 6.49
N GLU A 6 27.57 -5.13 6.57
CA GLU A 6 28.54 -4.04 6.43
C GLU A 6 28.68 -3.50 4.98
N LYS A 7 27.92 -4.03 4.01
CA LYS A 7 27.93 -3.56 2.62
C LYS A 7 26.52 -3.65 2.00
N PRO A 8 26.04 -2.60 1.30
CA PRO A 8 24.87 -2.75 0.45
C PRO A 8 25.19 -3.79 -0.63
N ASN A 9 24.36 -4.82 -0.75
CA ASN A 9 24.50 -5.81 -1.80
C ASN A 9 24.31 -5.11 -3.16
N ASP A 10 25.18 -5.37 -4.15
CA ASP A 10 25.17 -4.70 -5.46
C ASP A 10 23.87 -4.95 -6.28
N GLY A 11 23.00 -5.85 -5.80
CA GLY A 11 21.67 -6.13 -6.32
C GLY A 11 20.50 -5.39 -5.64
N VAL A 12 20.77 -4.47 -4.69
CA VAL A 12 19.73 -3.65 -4.06
C VAL A 12 19.42 -2.45 -4.95
N HIS A 13 18.23 -2.47 -5.53
CA HIS A 13 17.72 -1.39 -6.37
C HIS A 13 16.75 -0.51 -5.57
N ILE A 14 17.00 0.79 -5.51
CA ILE A 14 16.17 1.78 -4.81
C ILE A 14 15.48 2.64 -5.86
N GLY A 15 14.15 2.55 -5.92
CA GLY A 15 13.29 3.47 -6.66
C GLY A 15 12.63 4.47 -5.71
N LEU A 16 12.68 5.76 -6.00
CA LEU A 16 11.96 6.79 -5.25
C LEU A 16 11.13 7.64 -6.21
N ALA A 17 9.90 7.94 -5.83
CA ALA A 17 9.07 8.91 -6.54
C ALA A 17 8.36 9.79 -5.51
N SER A 18 8.31 11.09 -5.78
CA SER A 18 7.58 12.08 -5.00
C SER A 18 6.59 12.79 -5.90
N VAL A 19 5.33 12.83 -5.47
CA VAL A 19 4.24 13.49 -6.18
C VAL A 19 3.66 14.56 -5.26
N GLU A 20 3.50 15.76 -5.80
CA GLU A 20 2.87 16.88 -5.10
C GLU A 20 1.39 16.55 -4.83
N PRO A 21 0.96 16.55 -3.55
CA PRO A 21 -0.43 16.28 -3.20
C PRO A 21 -1.41 17.20 -3.94
N GLY A 22 -2.44 16.62 -4.55
CA GLY A 22 -3.57 17.36 -5.13
C GLY A 22 -3.31 18.01 -6.48
N THR A 23 -2.10 17.89 -7.03
CA THR A 23 -1.74 18.39 -8.38
C THR A 23 -1.36 17.27 -9.34
N GLY A 24 -0.95 16.10 -8.83
CA GLY A 24 -0.46 14.99 -9.66
C GLY A 24 0.93 15.24 -10.25
N ARG A 25 1.60 16.34 -9.84
CA ARG A 25 2.89 16.75 -10.37
C ARG A 25 4.00 15.90 -9.75
N VAL A 26 4.75 15.17 -10.57
CA VAL A 26 5.92 14.44 -10.10
C VAL A 26 7.04 15.45 -9.78
N ILE A 27 7.38 15.60 -8.50
CA ILE A 27 8.41 16.54 -8.03
C ILE A 27 9.80 15.92 -8.20
N ALA A 28 9.91 14.61 -7.96
CA ALA A 28 11.16 13.88 -8.09
C ALA A 28 10.88 12.42 -8.45
N ALA A 29 11.72 11.84 -9.30
CA ALA A 29 11.77 10.41 -9.54
C ALA A 29 13.23 9.97 -9.63
N PHE A 30 13.63 9.00 -8.82
CA PHE A 30 14.94 8.38 -8.82
C PHE A 30 14.77 6.92 -9.20
N GLY A 31 15.20 6.55 -10.41
CA GLY A 31 15.00 5.23 -10.98
C GLY A 31 16.12 4.22 -10.73
N GLY A 32 17.09 4.52 -9.87
CA GLY A 32 18.29 3.70 -9.62
C GLY A 32 19.61 4.41 -9.97
N LYS A 33 20.74 3.86 -9.52
CA LYS A 33 22.09 4.35 -9.88
C LYS A 33 22.41 4.02 -11.35
N ASP A 34 23.15 4.92 -12.02
CA ASP A 34 23.73 4.73 -13.36
C ASP A 34 22.72 4.58 -14.54
N TYR A 35 21.98 5.66 -14.83
CA TYR A 35 21.08 5.79 -15.99
C TYR A 35 21.74 5.43 -17.34
N LEU A 36 23.05 5.63 -17.49
CA LEU A 36 23.82 5.36 -18.72
C LEU A 36 24.12 3.87 -18.94
N LYS A 37 23.98 3.00 -17.93
CA LYS A 37 24.17 1.54 -18.05
C LYS A 37 22.86 0.77 -18.10
N ARG A 38 21.76 1.35 -17.60
CA ARG A 38 20.44 0.71 -17.61
C ARG A 38 19.35 1.77 -17.78
N ALA A 39 18.69 1.76 -18.93
CA ALA A 39 17.54 2.62 -19.22
C ALA A 39 16.24 2.17 -18.49
N PHE A 40 16.35 1.30 -17.48
CA PHE A 40 15.24 0.80 -16.68
C PHE A 40 15.13 1.60 -15.39
N SER A 41 14.00 2.26 -15.19
CA SER A 41 13.73 3.08 -14.01
C SER A 41 12.96 2.26 -12.99
N ASP A 42 13.62 1.93 -11.88
CA ASP A 42 13.01 1.23 -10.76
C ASP A 42 11.88 2.06 -10.11
N ALA A 43 11.82 3.37 -10.34
CA ALA A 43 10.70 4.21 -9.91
C ALA A 43 9.43 4.02 -10.76
N THR A 44 9.57 3.70 -12.05
CA THR A 44 8.44 3.71 -13.00
C THR A 44 8.14 2.36 -13.65
N GLN A 45 9.07 1.41 -13.56
CA GLN A 45 9.01 0.12 -14.26
C GLN A 45 9.22 -1.08 -13.32
N ALA A 46 9.93 -0.94 -12.20
CA ALA A 46 10.00 -2.02 -11.23
C ALA A 46 8.63 -2.22 -10.60
N ARG A 47 8.16 -3.47 -10.59
CA ARG A 47 6.95 -3.88 -9.88
C ARG A 47 7.35 -4.61 -8.62
N PHE A 48 6.77 -4.22 -7.50
CA PHE A 48 7.00 -4.83 -6.19
C PHE A 48 5.66 -5.03 -5.48
N GLN A 49 5.63 -5.92 -4.50
CA GLN A 49 4.48 -6.02 -3.61
C GLN A 49 4.54 -4.83 -2.62
N PRO A 50 3.55 -3.92 -2.63
CA PRO A 50 3.53 -2.77 -1.74
C PRO A 50 3.42 -3.17 -0.26
N GLY A 51 3.03 -4.40 0.03
CA GLY A 51 2.91 -4.89 1.40
C GLY A 51 1.94 -4.04 2.21
N SER A 52 2.28 -3.81 3.47
CA SER A 52 1.50 -2.98 4.41
C SER A 52 1.23 -1.54 3.95
N THR A 53 1.89 -1.02 2.90
CA THR A 53 1.50 0.30 2.35
C THR A 53 0.12 0.25 1.68
N PHE A 54 -0.39 -0.93 1.31
CA PHE A 54 -1.73 -1.05 0.73
C PHE A 54 -2.86 -0.86 1.77
N LYS A 55 -2.56 -1.00 3.06
CA LYS A 55 -3.50 -0.81 4.17
C LYS A 55 -4.13 0.58 4.20
N ALA A 56 -3.48 1.59 3.60
CA ALA A 56 -4.04 2.93 3.46
C ALA A 56 -5.35 2.94 2.66
N PHE A 57 -5.45 2.14 1.59
CA PHE A 57 -6.69 2.01 0.80
C PHE A 57 -7.79 1.31 1.58
N THR A 58 -7.45 0.29 2.37
CA THR A 58 -8.42 -0.35 3.27
C THR A 58 -8.93 0.59 4.33
N LEU A 59 -8.05 1.42 4.90
CA LEU A 59 -8.44 2.41 5.90
C LEU A 59 -9.39 3.46 5.33
N GLU A 60 -9.12 3.92 4.10
CA GLU A 60 -10.01 4.86 3.42
C GLU A 60 -11.36 4.21 3.10
N ALA A 61 -11.38 3.03 2.48
CA ALA A 61 -12.60 2.29 2.19
C ALA A 61 -13.45 2.03 3.44
N MET A 62 -12.80 1.67 4.56
CA MET A 62 -13.44 1.46 5.86
C MET A 62 -14.11 2.74 6.37
N LEU A 63 -13.41 3.87 6.31
CA LEU A 63 -13.94 5.17 6.76
C LEU A 63 -15.09 5.63 5.85
N ALA A 64 -14.97 5.41 4.54
CA ALA A 64 -16.04 5.69 3.57
C ALA A 64 -17.29 4.83 3.81
N ASP A 65 -17.11 3.61 4.32
CA ASP A 65 -18.20 2.72 4.73
C ASP A 65 -18.80 3.05 6.11
N GLY A 66 -18.40 4.17 6.72
CA GLY A 66 -18.92 4.66 8.00
C GLY A 66 -18.36 3.95 9.23
N ILE A 67 -17.34 3.11 9.08
CA ILE A 67 -16.70 2.40 10.20
C ILE A 67 -15.66 3.31 10.85
N SER A 68 -15.79 3.50 12.16
CA SER A 68 -14.90 4.33 12.97
C SER A 68 -13.55 3.68 13.25
N LEU A 69 -12.50 4.49 13.47
CA LEU A 69 -11.21 4.02 14.00
C LEU A 69 -11.31 3.35 15.39
N LYS A 70 -12.42 3.55 16.11
CA LYS A 70 -12.70 2.91 17.40
C LYS A 70 -13.33 1.52 17.25
N SER A 71 -13.79 1.17 16.05
CA SER A 71 -14.30 -0.17 15.76
C SER A 71 -13.20 -1.20 15.95
N ARG A 72 -13.58 -2.40 16.38
CA ARG A 72 -12.65 -3.44 16.80
C ARG A 72 -12.71 -4.67 15.91
N PHE A 73 -11.55 -5.23 15.63
CA PHE A 73 -11.34 -6.40 14.78
C PHE A 73 -10.33 -7.35 15.44
N SER A 74 -10.22 -8.58 14.93
CA SER A 74 -9.31 -9.58 15.47
C SER A 74 -7.85 -9.24 15.17
N GLY A 75 -7.07 -9.00 16.23
CA GLY A 75 -5.61 -8.88 16.16
C GLY A 75 -4.87 -10.21 16.32
N ASN A 76 -5.59 -11.33 16.32
CA ASN A 76 -5.02 -12.66 16.45
C ASN A 76 -4.95 -13.38 15.11
N THR A 77 -4.13 -14.44 15.01
CA THR A 77 -4.04 -15.30 13.83
C THR A 77 -5.44 -15.64 13.29
N LEU A 78 -5.62 -15.42 11.98
CA LEU A 78 -6.92 -15.50 11.32
C LEU A 78 -6.89 -16.63 10.28
N HIS A 79 -7.95 -17.44 10.25
CA HIS A 79 -8.12 -18.53 9.28
C HIS A 79 -9.22 -18.16 8.28
N ILE A 80 -8.91 -18.23 6.98
CA ILE A 80 -9.81 -17.88 5.88
C ILE A 80 -9.83 -19.03 4.90
N GLY A 81 -10.85 -19.89 5.01
CA GLY A 81 -10.84 -21.18 4.31
C GLY A 81 -9.62 -21.99 4.73
N ASP A 82 -8.80 -22.38 3.76
CA ASP A 82 -7.56 -23.13 3.99
C ASP A 82 -6.34 -22.23 4.23
N GLU A 83 -6.49 -20.91 4.07
CA GLU A 83 -5.40 -19.95 4.29
C GLU A 83 -5.33 -19.50 5.74
N THR A 84 -4.10 -19.30 6.24
CA THR A 84 -3.85 -18.71 7.57
C THR A 84 -3.08 -17.41 7.41
N VAL A 85 -3.61 -16.34 8.01
CA VAL A 85 -3.01 -15.01 8.03
C VAL A 85 -2.34 -14.80 9.38
N TYR A 86 -1.06 -14.44 9.34
CA TYR A 86 -0.25 -14.11 10.51
C TYR A 86 0.08 -12.63 10.56
N ASN A 87 0.28 -12.13 11.78
CA ASN A 87 0.93 -10.84 12.00
C ASN A 87 2.46 -11.00 11.93
N ASP A 88 3.15 -9.87 11.87
CA ASP A 88 4.60 -9.85 11.95
C ASP A 88 5.10 -10.58 13.21
N GLY A 89 6.13 -11.41 13.05
CA GLY A 89 6.66 -12.25 14.12
C GLY A 89 5.65 -13.25 14.74
N HIS A 90 4.52 -13.55 14.07
CA HIS A 90 3.42 -14.35 14.61
C HIS A 90 2.82 -13.76 15.92
N ALA A 91 2.86 -12.43 16.05
CA ALA A 91 2.32 -11.76 17.22
C ALA A 91 0.79 -11.88 17.31
N GLU A 92 0.30 -12.08 18.54
CA GLU A 92 -1.12 -12.12 18.88
C GLU A 92 -1.45 -10.84 19.68
N TYR A 93 -2.28 -9.97 19.11
CA TYR A 93 -2.62 -8.67 19.71
C TYR A 93 -3.94 -8.69 20.51
N GLY A 94 -4.61 -9.84 20.55
CA GLY A 94 -5.91 -10.05 21.16
C GLY A 94 -7.03 -10.16 20.13
N ALA A 95 -8.11 -10.85 20.49
CA ALA A 95 -9.28 -11.06 19.63
C ALA A 95 -10.10 -9.78 19.36
N SER A 96 -9.74 -8.64 19.97
CA SER A 96 -10.50 -7.39 19.84
C SER A 96 -9.57 -6.19 20.01
N VAL A 97 -9.11 -5.66 18.88
CA VAL A 97 -8.19 -4.53 18.78
C VAL A 97 -8.86 -3.41 18.00
N ASP A 98 -8.78 -2.16 18.46
CA ASP A 98 -9.31 -1.03 17.71
C ASP A 98 -8.46 -0.68 16.48
N MET A 99 -9.10 -0.13 15.45
CA MET A 99 -8.43 0.18 14.18
C MET A 99 -7.37 1.26 14.29
N LEU A 100 -7.42 2.12 15.31
CA LEU A 100 -6.34 3.06 15.59
C LEU A 100 -5.06 2.30 15.99
N HIS A 101 -5.15 1.36 16.94
CA HIS A 101 -4.02 0.52 17.31
C HIS A 101 -3.59 -0.40 16.16
N ALA A 102 -4.53 -1.01 15.44
CA ALA A 102 -4.22 -1.87 14.30
C ALA A 102 -3.46 -1.13 13.20
N THR A 103 -3.81 0.13 12.93
CA THR A 103 -3.11 0.98 11.97
C THR A 103 -1.71 1.32 12.48
N ALA A 104 -1.57 1.74 13.73
CA ALA A 104 -0.28 2.12 14.32
C ALA A 104 0.71 0.95 14.38
N SER A 105 0.22 -0.25 14.70
CA SER A 105 1.03 -1.47 14.80
C SER A 105 1.07 -2.29 13.49
N SER A 106 0.41 -1.82 12.43
CA SER A 106 0.28 -2.52 11.15
C SER A 106 -0.20 -3.98 11.27
N ILE A 107 -1.22 -4.25 12.10
CA ILE A 107 -1.71 -5.61 12.39
C ILE A 107 -2.40 -6.22 11.16
N ASN A 108 -1.79 -7.23 10.53
CA ASN A 108 -2.30 -7.85 9.30
C ASN A 108 -3.71 -8.42 9.48
N THR A 109 -3.94 -9.18 10.55
CA THR A 109 -5.18 -9.92 10.77
C THR A 109 -6.37 -8.97 10.94
N ALA A 110 -6.18 -7.84 11.64
CA ALA A 110 -7.23 -6.83 11.82
C ALA A 110 -7.58 -6.15 10.48
N PHE A 111 -6.59 -5.90 9.62
CA PHE A 111 -6.82 -5.35 8.29
C PHE A 111 -7.54 -6.32 7.35
N VAL A 112 -7.25 -7.62 7.45
CA VAL A 112 -7.96 -8.64 6.67
C VAL A 112 -9.39 -8.82 7.19
N ASP A 113 -9.59 -8.84 8.50
CA ASP A 113 -10.91 -8.95 9.14
C ASP A 113 -11.83 -7.78 8.74
N VAL A 114 -11.33 -6.53 8.78
CA VAL A 114 -12.12 -5.38 8.28
C VAL A 114 -12.36 -5.46 6.78
N THR A 115 -11.42 -5.99 5.98
CA THR A 115 -11.61 -6.19 4.54
C THR A 115 -12.73 -7.20 4.26
N GLN A 116 -12.84 -8.27 5.04
CA GLN A 116 -13.96 -9.21 4.95
C GLN A 116 -15.28 -8.55 5.34
N THR A 117 -15.25 -7.65 6.33
CA THR A 117 -16.43 -6.92 6.82
C THR A 117 -16.99 -5.95 5.78
N ILE A 118 -16.14 -5.11 5.18
CA ILE A 118 -16.57 -4.09 4.20
C ILE A 118 -16.70 -4.64 2.77
N GLY A 119 -16.05 -5.78 2.50
CA GLY A 119 -15.95 -6.40 1.20
C GLY A 119 -14.67 -5.96 0.44
N PRO A 120 -13.93 -6.90 -0.17
CA PRO A 120 -12.65 -6.59 -0.80
C PRO A 120 -12.76 -5.70 -2.04
N GLU A 121 -13.91 -5.67 -2.73
CA GLU A 121 -14.13 -4.75 -3.85
C GLU A 121 -14.04 -3.28 -3.43
N LYS A 122 -14.53 -2.91 -2.23
CA LYS A 122 -14.42 -1.53 -1.75
C LYS A 122 -12.96 -1.10 -1.56
N VAL A 123 -12.10 -2.03 -1.15
CA VAL A 123 -10.65 -1.78 -1.01
C VAL A 123 -9.99 -1.61 -2.38
N VAL A 124 -10.39 -2.42 -3.36
CA VAL A 124 -9.93 -2.30 -4.74
C VAL A 124 -10.39 -0.97 -5.35
N ASP A 125 -11.65 -0.60 -5.17
CA ASP A 125 -12.22 0.65 -5.67
C ASP A 125 -11.50 1.85 -5.05
N ALA A 126 -11.25 1.86 -3.73
CA ALA A 126 -10.45 2.89 -3.07
C ALA A 126 -9.03 3.01 -3.67
N ALA A 127 -8.36 1.90 -3.96
CA ALA A 127 -7.06 1.91 -4.60
C ALA A 127 -7.12 2.46 -6.04
N VAL A 128 -8.15 2.08 -6.80
CA VAL A 128 -8.38 2.57 -8.18
C VAL A 128 -8.70 4.07 -8.20
N GLU A 129 -9.54 4.51 -7.27
CA GLU A 129 -9.87 5.92 -7.06
C GLU A 129 -8.66 6.74 -6.63
N ALA A 130 -7.72 6.16 -5.89
CA ALA A 130 -6.45 6.79 -5.57
C ALA A 130 -5.49 6.84 -6.77
N GLY A 131 -5.65 5.95 -7.77
CA GLY A 131 -4.89 5.94 -9.01
C GLY A 131 -4.05 4.69 -9.25
N VAL A 132 -4.27 3.62 -8.48
CA VAL A 132 -3.74 2.28 -8.77
C VAL A 132 -4.49 1.71 -9.98
N PRO A 133 -3.83 1.28 -11.05
CA PRO A 133 -4.53 0.78 -12.23
C PRO A 133 -5.18 -0.58 -11.95
N ARG A 134 -6.45 -0.75 -12.35
CA ARG A 134 -7.18 -2.04 -12.24
C ARG A 134 -6.62 -3.11 -13.19
N GLU A 135 -6.04 -2.69 -14.31
CA GLU A 135 -5.44 -3.56 -15.34
C GLU A 135 -3.96 -3.17 -15.60
N PRO A 136 -3.08 -4.13 -15.96
CA PRO A 136 -3.37 -5.51 -16.28
C PRO A 136 -3.16 -6.46 -15.08
N LYS A 137 -4.28 -6.99 -14.54
CA LYS A 137 -4.43 -8.24 -13.77
C LYS A 137 -3.86 -8.42 -12.35
N ASN A 138 -3.25 -7.42 -11.72
CA ASN A 138 -2.58 -7.63 -10.44
C ASN A 138 -3.38 -7.17 -9.21
N LEU A 139 -4.50 -6.47 -9.37
CA LEU A 139 -5.35 -6.02 -8.26
C LEU A 139 -6.66 -6.81 -8.21
N GLN A 140 -6.69 -7.89 -7.43
CA GLN A 140 -7.87 -8.76 -7.27
C GLN A 140 -8.63 -8.45 -5.97
N ALA A 141 -9.95 -8.49 -6.03
CA ALA A 141 -10.82 -8.32 -4.87
C ALA A 141 -10.89 -9.61 -4.04
N VAL A 142 -9.83 -9.87 -3.27
CA VAL A 142 -9.73 -10.98 -2.31
C VAL A 142 -9.49 -10.44 -0.89
N PRO A 143 -9.84 -11.16 0.18
CA PRO A 143 -9.66 -10.67 1.57
C PRO A 143 -8.25 -10.17 1.89
N VAL A 144 -7.22 -10.82 1.33
CA VAL A 144 -5.81 -10.49 1.55
C VAL A 144 -5.30 -9.32 0.71
N VAL A 145 -6.14 -8.69 -0.13
CA VAL A 145 -5.73 -7.55 -0.98
C VAL A 145 -5.13 -6.40 -0.17
N THR A 146 -5.63 -6.19 1.05
CA THR A 146 -5.12 -5.21 2.03
C THR A 146 -3.65 -5.39 2.40
N LEU A 147 -3.12 -6.61 2.24
CA LEU A 147 -1.72 -6.93 2.52
C LEU A 147 -0.79 -6.58 1.35
N GLY A 148 -1.30 -5.99 0.27
CA GLY A 148 -0.49 -5.51 -0.84
C GLY A 148 0.13 -6.64 -1.66
N VAL A 149 -0.64 -7.69 -1.93
CA VAL A 149 -0.23 -8.84 -2.75
C VAL A 149 -0.15 -8.51 -4.26
N ALA A 150 -0.72 -7.36 -4.66
CA ALA A 150 -0.69 -6.83 -6.02
C ALA A 150 0.69 -6.26 -6.41
N SER A 151 1.23 -6.59 -7.58
CA SER A 151 2.56 -6.11 -8.03
C SER A 151 2.52 -4.70 -8.66
N GLU A 152 2.86 -3.65 -7.91
CA GLU A 152 2.75 -2.25 -8.34
C GLU A 152 4.09 -1.52 -8.50
N THR A 153 4.10 -0.37 -9.20
CA THR A 153 5.31 0.46 -9.36
C THR A 153 5.42 1.56 -8.29
N PRO A 154 6.64 2.01 -7.91
CA PRO A 154 6.79 3.04 -6.88
C PRO A 154 6.09 4.35 -7.24
N LEU A 155 6.12 4.72 -8.52
CA LEU A 155 5.42 5.90 -9.04
C LEU A 155 3.89 5.75 -8.96
N THR A 156 3.34 4.55 -9.20
CA THR A 156 1.90 4.29 -8.99
C THR A 156 1.54 4.54 -7.52
N MET A 157 2.29 3.93 -6.60
CA MET A 157 2.03 4.06 -5.17
C MET A 157 2.20 5.50 -4.67
N ALA A 158 3.25 6.21 -5.11
CA ALA A 158 3.47 7.61 -4.77
C ALA A 158 2.32 8.51 -5.25
N ASN A 159 1.82 8.30 -6.47
CA ASN A 159 0.67 9.03 -6.99
C ASN A 159 -0.62 8.71 -6.22
N ALA A 160 -0.80 7.45 -5.82
CA ALA A 160 -1.96 7.04 -5.03
C ALA A 160 -1.96 7.66 -3.63
N TYR A 161 -0.80 7.66 -2.95
CA TYR A 161 -0.66 8.34 -1.66
C TYR A 161 -0.81 9.86 -1.72
N ALA A 162 -0.44 10.49 -2.85
CA ALA A 162 -0.68 11.91 -3.07
C ALA A 162 -2.18 12.27 -3.09
N THR A 163 -3.06 11.34 -3.46
CA THR A 163 -4.53 11.52 -3.36
C THR A 163 -4.99 11.60 -1.91
N PHE A 164 -4.47 10.75 -1.03
CA PHE A 164 -4.78 10.81 0.41
C PHE A 164 -4.25 12.09 1.06
N ALA A 165 -3.01 12.46 0.75
CA ALA A 165 -2.41 13.71 1.24
C ALA A 165 -3.15 14.97 0.75
N ALA A 166 -3.92 14.86 -0.33
CA ALA A 166 -4.74 15.95 -0.88
C ALA A 166 -6.17 16.01 -0.30
N GLY A 167 -6.46 15.24 0.75
CA GLY A 167 -7.82 15.14 1.31
C GLY A 167 -8.81 14.47 0.35
N GLY A 168 -8.37 13.43 -0.37
CA GLY A 168 -9.20 12.64 -1.29
C GLY A 168 -9.30 13.20 -2.72
N LYS A 169 -8.62 14.31 -3.04
CA LYS A 169 -8.62 14.88 -4.40
C LYS A 169 -7.58 14.22 -5.29
N ARG A 170 -8.02 13.24 -6.11
CA ARG A 170 -7.15 12.65 -7.14
C ARG A 170 -6.84 13.64 -8.25
N ARG A 171 -5.60 13.61 -8.74
CA ARG A 171 -5.20 14.17 -10.04
C ARG A 171 -4.45 13.13 -10.86
N PRO A 172 -4.67 13.05 -12.18
CA PRO A 172 -3.82 12.26 -13.05
C PRO A 172 -2.36 12.71 -12.94
N ARG A 173 -1.43 11.76 -12.97
CA ARG A 173 0.00 12.05 -12.98
C ARG A 173 0.38 12.97 -14.14
N THR A 174 1.11 14.04 -13.86
CA THR A 174 1.68 14.96 -14.86
C THR A 174 3.16 15.22 -14.61
N TRP A 175 3.94 15.27 -15.69
CA TRP A 175 5.34 15.72 -15.70
C TRP A 175 5.49 17.18 -16.16
N SER A 176 4.39 17.83 -16.56
CA SER A 176 4.38 19.21 -17.06
C SER A 176 4.24 20.20 -15.90
N THR A 177 5.03 21.27 -15.91
CA THR A 177 5.01 22.36 -14.94
C THR A 177 4.22 23.60 -15.38
N ARG A 178 3.48 23.55 -16.50
CA ARG A 178 2.76 24.73 -16.99
C ARG A 178 1.32 24.76 -16.49
N SER A 179 1.02 25.81 -15.74
CA SER A 179 -0.30 26.30 -15.30
C SER A 179 -1.18 26.70 -16.48
#